data_AF-A0A8C9KF38-F1
#
_entry.id   AF-A0A8C9KF38-F1
#
_cell.length_a   1.000
_cell.length_b   1.000
_cell.length_c   1.000
_cell.angle_alpha   90.00
_cell.angle_beta   90.00
_cell.angle_gamma   90.00
#
_symmetry.space_group_name_H-M   'P 1'
#
loop_
_entity.id
_entity.type
_entity.pdbx_description
1 polymer ?
#
loop_
_entity_poly.entity_id
_entity_poly.type
_entity_poly.pdbx_seq_one_letter_code
_entity_poly.pdbx_strand_id
1 'polypeptide(L)'
;MLSSKGLTVVDVYQGWCGPCKPVVSLFQKMRIEVGLDLLHFALAEADCLDALEKYRGRCEPTFLFYAIRDEALSDEDGCFTCDKDSGDDEDMGEYRTCTLAIIKPDAVVHGKTDEIIMKILEAGFDILTNEERTMTEAEMRLFYQHKAGEEAFEKLVHHMCSGPSHLLILTRTEGTEDVITAWQMLMGPCDPDVARREQPDSLRAQYGTEMPFNAVHGSQDRDDANRELALLFPTFKFSDEVLEASLGKSSRQFGLYYICSK
;
A
#
# COMPACT_ATOMS: atom_id res chain seq x y z
N MET A 1 12.85 -25.61 -16.32
CA MET A 1 11.42 -25.72 -15.93
C MET A 1 11.04 -24.56 -15.01
N LEU A 2 11.09 -23.32 -15.52
CA LEU A 2 10.56 -22.11 -14.86
C LEU A 2 10.05 -21.18 -15.98
N SER A 3 9.06 -21.67 -16.74
CA SER A 3 8.51 -20.94 -17.89
C SER A 3 7.02 -20.66 -17.71
N SER A 4 6.54 -20.63 -16.47
CA SER A 4 5.18 -20.27 -16.13
C SER A 4 5.12 -18.77 -15.80
N LYS A 5 4.18 -18.08 -16.45
CA LYS A 5 3.87 -16.67 -16.25
C LYS A 5 3.48 -16.43 -14.78
N GLY A 6 4.12 -15.48 -14.12
CA GLY A 6 3.81 -15.20 -12.71
C GLY A 6 4.96 -14.61 -11.91
N LEU A 7 4.70 -14.38 -10.63
CA LEU A 7 5.66 -13.93 -9.63
C LEU A 7 6.25 -15.15 -8.91
N THR A 8 7.56 -15.28 -8.93
CA THR A 8 8.30 -16.27 -8.14
C THR A 8 8.92 -15.60 -6.92
N VAL A 9 8.54 -16.06 -5.73
CA VAL A 9 9.14 -15.66 -4.46
C VAL A 9 10.10 -16.76 -4.01
N VAL A 10 11.35 -16.40 -3.77
CA VAL A 10 12.41 -17.33 -3.35
C VAL A 10 12.79 -17.04 -1.91
N ASP A 11 12.53 -17.97 -1.00
CA ASP A 11 13.06 -17.93 0.37
C ASP A 11 14.53 -18.35 0.35
N VAL A 12 15.42 -17.40 0.64
CA VAL A 12 16.86 -17.62 0.67
C VAL A 12 17.27 -17.93 2.11
N TYR A 13 17.84 -19.11 2.31
CA TYR A 13 18.25 -19.60 3.63
C TYR A 13 19.68 -20.13 3.64
N GLN A 14 20.26 -20.25 4.83
CA GLN A 14 21.57 -20.89 5.02
C GLN A 14 21.37 -22.36 5.36
N GLY A 15 22.27 -23.24 4.91
CA GLY A 15 22.15 -24.68 5.14
C GLY A 15 22.06 -25.05 6.62
N TRP A 16 22.67 -24.24 7.49
CA TRP A 16 22.69 -24.45 8.93
C TRP A 16 21.44 -23.95 9.68
N CYS A 17 20.61 -23.08 9.08
CA CYS A 17 19.38 -22.55 9.72
C CYS A 17 18.10 -23.08 9.09
N GLY A 18 18.14 -23.51 7.81
CA GLY A 18 16.97 -23.97 7.08
C GLY A 18 16.00 -22.84 6.70
N PRO A 19 14.97 -23.14 5.89
CA PRO A 19 13.98 -22.16 5.43
C PRO A 19 13.06 -21.68 6.56
N CYS A 20 12.45 -20.52 6.37
CA CYS A 20 11.67 -19.86 7.42
C CYS A 20 10.27 -20.49 7.55
N LYS A 21 10.13 -21.44 8.49
CA LYS A 21 8.88 -22.21 8.72
C LYS A 21 7.62 -21.35 8.93
N PRO A 22 7.65 -20.22 9.68
CA PRO A 22 6.46 -19.40 9.88
C PRO A 22 5.90 -18.76 8.60
N VAL A 23 6.74 -18.61 7.58
CA VAL A 23 6.37 -17.90 6.34
C VAL A 23 5.72 -18.85 5.33
N VAL A 24 5.90 -20.16 5.52
CA VAL A 24 5.28 -21.20 4.67
C VAL A 24 3.75 -21.12 4.70
N SER A 25 3.15 -20.95 5.88
CA SER A 25 1.69 -20.81 6.00
C SER A 25 1.17 -19.51 5.42
N LEU A 26 1.94 -18.41 5.55
CA LEU A 26 1.61 -17.13 4.95
C LEU A 26 1.64 -17.22 3.42
N PHE A 27 2.70 -17.81 2.87
CA PHE A 27 2.86 -18.00 1.43
C PHE A 27 1.81 -18.94 0.84
N GLN A 28 1.42 -20.00 1.55
CA GLN A 28 0.32 -20.85 1.13
C GLN A 28 -1.01 -20.09 1.05
N LYS A 29 -1.28 -19.20 2.02
CA LYS A 29 -2.46 -18.35 2.02
C LYS A 29 -2.44 -17.36 0.84
N MET A 30 -1.31 -16.66 0.65
CA MET A 30 -1.11 -15.76 -0.49
C MET A 30 -1.25 -16.47 -1.84
N ARG A 31 -0.76 -17.70 -1.97
CA ARG A 31 -0.89 -18.49 -3.21
C ARG A 31 -2.34 -18.80 -3.56
N ILE A 32 -3.17 -18.99 -2.54
CA ILE A 32 -4.59 -19.29 -2.71
C ILE A 32 -5.34 -17.99 -3.08
N GLU A 33 -4.98 -16.86 -2.46
CA GLU A 33 -5.60 -15.55 -2.70
C GLU A 33 -5.26 -14.97 -4.08
N VAL A 34 -3.99 -15.06 -4.50
CA VAL A 34 -3.50 -14.52 -5.80
C VAL A 34 -3.78 -15.47 -6.97
N GLY A 35 -4.10 -16.73 -6.69
CA GLY A 35 -4.29 -17.78 -7.69
C GLY A 35 -3.04 -18.65 -7.88
N LEU A 36 -3.25 -19.98 -7.92
CA LEU A 36 -2.20 -21.01 -7.84
C LEU A 36 -1.17 -20.94 -8.99
N ASP A 37 -1.57 -20.41 -10.14
CA ASP A 37 -0.77 -20.41 -11.35
C ASP A 37 0.04 -19.12 -11.55
N LEU A 38 -0.25 -18.06 -10.76
CA LEU A 38 0.40 -16.75 -10.88
C LEU A 38 1.45 -16.49 -9.80
N LEU A 39 1.46 -17.27 -8.71
CA LEU A 39 2.39 -17.12 -7.61
C LEU A 39 3.13 -18.43 -7.33
N HIS A 40 4.44 -18.43 -7.56
CA HIS A 40 5.32 -19.57 -7.34
C HIS A 40 6.24 -19.32 -6.15
N PHE A 41 6.44 -20.36 -5.34
CA PHE A 41 7.37 -20.31 -4.21
C PHE A 41 8.51 -21.30 -4.44
N ALA A 42 9.73 -20.83 -4.26
CA ALA A 42 10.93 -21.64 -4.33
C ALA A 42 11.78 -21.44 -3.07
N LEU A 43 12.61 -22.43 -2.77
CA LEU A 43 13.58 -22.37 -1.68
C LEU A 43 14.98 -22.36 -2.30
N ALA A 44 15.86 -21.49 -1.82
CA ALA A 44 17.24 -21.42 -2.29
C ALA A 44 18.22 -21.41 -1.11
N GLU A 45 19.11 -22.38 -1.09
CA GLU A 45 20.20 -22.43 -0.12
C GLU A 45 21.36 -21.55 -0.61
N ALA A 46 21.67 -20.48 0.11
CA ALA A 46 22.69 -19.50 -0.28
C ALA A 46 24.11 -20.08 -0.30
N ASP A 47 24.39 -21.05 0.56
CA ASP A 47 25.70 -21.69 0.68
C ASP A 47 26.06 -22.51 -0.57
N CYS A 48 25.04 -22.98 -1.31
CA CYS A 48 25.18 -23.85 -2.48
C CYS A 48 25.13 -23.10 -3.82
N LEU A 49 24.90 -21.78 -3.83
CA LEU A 49 24.67 -20.99 -5.04
C LEU A 49 25.59 -19.77 -5.12
N ASP A 50 26.48 -19.73 -6.11
CA ASP A 50 27.42 -18.61 -6.31
C ASP A 50 26.70 -17.29 -6.60
N ALA A 51 25.54 -17.35 -7.28
CA ALA A 51 24.69 -16.18 -7.51
C ALA A 51 24.14 -15.54 -6.23
N LEU A 52 24.20 -16.25 -5.08
CA LEU A 52 23.69 -15.81 -3.78
C LEU A 52 24.82 -15.52 -2.77
N GLU A 53 26.07 -15.41 -3.21
CA GLU A 53 27.24 -15.19 -2.34
C GLU A 53 27.05 -14.01 -1.37
N LYS A 54 26.43 -12.92 -1.84
CA LYS A 54 26.15 -11.72 -1.01
C LYS A 54 25.24 -11.96 0.20
N TYR A 55 24.53 -13.08 0.25
CA TYR A 55 23.62 -13.43 1.33
C TYR A 55 24.19 -14.50 2.27
N ARG A 56 25.40 -15.00 2.01
CA ARG A 56 26.04 -16.01 2.86
C ARG A 56 26.39 -15.44 4.24
N GLY A 57 26.30 -16.29 5.26
CA GLY A 57 26.67 -15.95 6.64
C GLY A 57 25.70 -15.02 7.38
N ARG A 58 24.53 -14.74 6.79
CA ARG A 58 23.47 -13.94 7.42
C ARG A 58 22.27 -14.81 7.78
N CYS A 59 21.74 -14.63 8.97
CA CYS A 59 20.53 -15.33 9.45
C CYS A 59 19.39 -14.31 9.56
N GLU A 60 19.04 -13.68 8.44
CA GLU A 60 17.93 -12.74 8.32
C GLU A 60 16.96 -13.22 7.23
N PRO A 61 15.65 -13.05 7.40
CA PRO A 61 14.67 -13.48 6.40
C PRO A 61 14.91 -12.73 5.09
N THR A 62 15.29 -13.47 4.05
CA THR A 62 15.66 -12.92 2.74
C THR A 62 14.77 -13.51 1.68
N PHE A 63 13.93 -12.68 1.07
CA PHE A 63 13.04 -13.08 -0.03
C PHE A 63 13.44 -12.38 -1.32
N LEU A 64 13.60 -13.15 -2.40
CA LEU A 64 13.85 -12.62 -3.74
C LEU A 64 12.61 -12.78 -4.60
N PHE A 65 12.29 -11.75 -5.37
CA PHE A 65 11.08 -11.68 -6.18
C PHE A 65 11.46 -11.61 -7.66
N TYR A 66 10.93 -12.54 -8.46
CA TYR A 66 11.18 -12.62 -9.90
C TYR A 66 9.85 -12.65 -10.64
N ALA A 67 9.58 -11.66 -11.48
CA ALA A 67 8.42 -11.67 -12.37
C ALA A 67 8.81 -12.24 -13.74
N ILE A 68 8.09 -13.25 -14.22
CA ILE A 68 8.25 -13.82 -15.56
C ILE A 68 7.03 -13.42 -16.39
N ARG A 69 7.25 -12.69 -17.49
CA ARG A 69 6.23 -12.31 -18.47
C ARG A 69 6.41 -13.15 -19.74
N ASP A 70 5.31 -13.40 -20.44
CA ASP A 70 5.29 -14.24 -21.64
C ASP A 70 5.95 -13.51 -22.81
N GLU A 71 6.90 -14.16 -23.47
CA GLU A 71 7.56 -13.69 -24.69
C GLU A 71 7.20 -14.68 -25.82
N ALA A 72 6.06 -14.45 -26.48
CA ALA A 72 5.79 -14.72 -27.90
C ALA A 72 4.29 -14.84 -28.20
N LEU A 73 3.79 -14.07 -29.18
CA LEU A 73 3.12 -14.61 -30.38
C LEU A 73 2.99 -13.54 -31.49
N SER A 74 3.77 -13.79 -32.55
CA SER A 74 3.66 -13.39 -33.96
C SER A 74 3.76 -11.91 -34.37
N ASP A 75 4.93 -11.59 -34.91
CA ASP A 75 5.15 -10.68 -36.03
C ASP A 75 4.26 -11.03 -37.23
N GLU A 76 3.51 -10.07 -37.76
CA GLU A 76 3.08 -10.03 -39.16
C GLU A 76 3.34 -8.60 -39.66
N ASP A 77 4.36 -8.47 -40.52
CA ASP A 77 4.68 -7.28 -41.29
C ASP A 77 3.45 -6.82 -42.11
N GLY A 78 3.06 -5.56 -41.92
CA GLY A 78 1.97 -4.91 -42.65
C GLY A 78 2.24 -3.44 -42.88
N CYS A 79 3.10 -3.15 -43.86
CA CYS A 79 3.35 -1.81 -44.39
C CYS A 79 2.04 -1.10 -44.78
N PHE A 80 1.76 0.06 -44.18
CA PHE A 80 0.95 1.11 -44.80
C PHE A 80 1.60 2.47 -44.53
N THR A 81 2.14 3.07 -45.58
CA THR A 81 2.42 4.50 -45.61
C THR A 81 1.11 5.25 -45.83
N CYS A 82 0.77 6.21 -44.96
CA CYS A 82 0.07 7.42 -45.37
C CYS A 82 0.24 8.56 -44.35
N ASP A 83 0.86 9.61 -44.88
CA ASP A 83 0.80 11.04 -44.57
C ASP A 83 -0.06 11.54 -43.38
N LYS A 84 0.61 12.37 -42.56
CA LYS A 84 0.15 13.58 -41.83
C LYS A 84 -1.37 13.82 -41.78
N ASP A 85 -1.94 13.94 -40.58
CA ASP A 85 -2.29 15.24 -39.97
C ASP A 85 -2.83 15.06 -38.53
N SER A 86 -2.32 15.90 -37.62
CA SER A 86 -2.88 16.43 -36.38
C SER A 86 -4.10 15.75 -35.71
N GLY A 87 -3.92 15.28 -34.48
CA GLY A 87 -4.99 14.95 -33.52
C GLY A 87 -4.39 14.43 -32.22
N ASP A 88 -4.53 15.20 -31.15
CA ASP A 88 -3.99 14.94 -29.82
C ASP A 88 -4.62 13.68 -29.20
N ASP A 89 -3.90 12.55 -29.24
CA ASP A 89 -4.16 11.43 -28.34
C ASP A 89 -3.12 11.50 -27.22
N GLU A 90 -3.50 12.20 -26.14
CA GLU A 90 -2.78 12.17 -24.87
C GLU A 90 -2.78 10.73 -24.34
N ASP A 91 -1.62 10.07 -24.47
CA ASP A 91 -1.28 8.83 -23.81
C ASP A 91 -1.34 9.04 -22.28
N MET A 92 -2.54 8.86 -21.72
CA MET A 92 -2.81 8.95 -20.28
C MET A 92 -2.29 7.69 -19.59
N GLY A 93 -0.97 7.64 -19.42
CA GLY A 93 -0.31 6.70 -18.53
C GLY A 93 -0.98 6.69 -17.17
N GLU A 94 -1.35 5.50 -16.69
CA GLU A 94 -2.13 5.29 -15.47
C GLU A 94 -1.30 5.70 -14.24
N TYR A 95 -1.39 6.97 -13.83
CA TYR A 95 -0.74 7.47 -12.61
C TYR A 95 -1.34 6.74 -11.39
N ARG A 96 -0.51 5.98 -10.67
CA ARG A 96 -0.93 5.28 -9.44
C ARG A 96 -1.23 6.24 -8.31
N THR A 97 -2.43 6.77 -8.22
CA THR A 97 -2.77 7.73 -7.17
C THR A 97 -2.67 7.10 -5.77
N CYS A 98 -2.22 7.89 -4.80
CA CYS A 98 -2.12 7.50 -3.39
C CYS A 98 -2.88 8.51 -2.53
N THR A 99 -3.39 8.06 -1.40
CA THR A 99 -4.07 8.92 -0.42
C THR A 99 -3.60 8.58 0.99
N LEU A 100 -3.68 9.57 1.88
CA LEU A 100 -3.47 9.35 3.30
C LEU A 100 -4.76 8.79 3.91
N ALA A 101 -4.62 7.74 4.72
CA ALA A 101 -5.64 7.31 5.66
C ALA A 101 -5.06 7.31 7.08
N ILE A 102 -5.86 7.74 8.06
CA ILE A 102 -5.48 7.63 9.47
C ILE A 102 -6.58 6.89 10.22
N ILE A 103 -6.21 5.84 10.95
CA ILE A 103 -7.03 5.26 12.01
C ILE A 103 -6.71 6.02 13.29
N LYS A 104 -7.68 6.79 13.78
CA LYS A 104 -7.53 7.75 14.87
C LYS A 104 -7.43 7.06 16.25
N PRO A 105 -6.94 7.77 17.28
CA PRO A 105 -6.70 7.16 18.60
C PRO A 105 -7.95 6.55 19.24
N ASP A 106 -9.14 7.12 18.98
CA ASP A 106 -10.41 6.56 19.45
C ASP A 106 -10.64 5.14 18.91
N ALA A 107 -10.41 4.89 17.63
CA ALA A 107 -10.57 3.54 17.07
C ALA A 107 -9.48 2.58 17.55
N VAL A 108 -8.24 3.07 17.70
CA VAL A 108 -7.11 2.26 18.17
C VAL A 108 -7.32 1.80 19.61
N VAL A 109 -7.69 2.71 20.51
CA VAL A 109 -7.93 2.40 21.93
C VAL A 109 -9.09 1.39 22.11
N HIS A 110 -10.08 1.40 21.23
CA HIS A 110 -11.17 0.43 21.22
C HIS A 110 -10.82 -0.91 20.53
N GLY A 111 -9.56 -1.10 20.11
CA GLY A 111 -9.09 -2.34 19.48
C GLY A 111 -9.68 -2.58 18.09
N LYS A 112 -10.04 -1.51 17.36
CA LYS A 112 -10.70 -1.59 16.05
C LYS A 112 -9.76 -1.53 14.86
N THR A 113 -8.45 -1.37 15.09
CA THR A 113 -7.43 -1.30 14.04
C THR A 113 -7.53 -2.45 13.04
N ASP A 114 -7.45 -3.70 13.50
CA ASP A 114 -7.38 -4.86 12.62
C ASP A 114 -8.66 -5.05 11.81
N GLU A 115 -9.83 -4.78 12.42
CA GLU A 115 -11.12 -4.82 11.74
C GLU A 115 -11.19 -3.77 10.62
N ILE A 116 -10.71 -2.55 10.88
CA ILE A 116 -10.70 -1.46 9.90
C ILE A 116 -9.71 -1.77 8.76
N ILE A 117 -8.51 -2.27 9.08
CA ILE A 117 -7.52 -2.70 8.06
C ILE A 117 -8.09 -3.80 7.18
N MET A 118 -8.77 -4.79 7.76
CA MET A 118 -9.40 -5.86 7.01
C MET A 118 -10.46 -5.30 6.04
N LYS A 119 -11.31 -4.37 6.49
CA LYS A 119 -12.30 -3.71 5.62
C LYS A 119 -11.67 -2.88 4.50
N ILE A 120 -10.52 -2.24 4.76
CA ILE A 120 -9.75 -1.53 3.73
C ILE A 120 -9.28 -2.51 2.65
N LEU A 121 -8.70 -3.65 3.04
CA LEU A 121 -8.23 -4.67 2.10
C LEU A 121 -9.39 -5.32 1.33
N GLU A 122 -10.49 -5.65 2.01
CA GLU A 122 -11.71 -6.22 1.39
C GLU A 122 -12.36 -5.27 0.38
N ALA A 123 -12.21 -3.95 0.58
CA ALA A 123 -12.68 -2.94 -0.35
C ALA A 123 -11.74 -2.73 -1.56
N GLY A 124 -10.65 -3.50 -1.67
CA GLY A 124 -9.74 -3.51 -2.81
C GLY A 124 -8.66 -2.43 -2.76
N PHE A 125 -8.33 -1.91 -1.59
CA PHE A 125 -7.19 -1.00 -1.41
C PHE A 125 -5.92 -1.80 -1.11
N ASP A 126 -4.80 -1.31 -1.67
CA ASP A 126 -3.46 -1.73 -1.27
C ASP A 126 -2.93 -0.79 -0.20
N ILE A 127 -2.37 -1.35 0.86
CA ILE A 127 -1.70 -0.59 1.93
C ILE A 127 -0.20 -0.59 1.66
N LEU A 128 0.32 0.53 1.14
CA LEU A 128 1.74 0.69 0.84
C LEU A 128 2.60 0.90 2.09
N THR A 129 2.02 1.49 3.13
CA THR A 129 2.69 1.78 4.40
C THR A 129 1.65 1.74 5.51
N ASN A 130 2.05 1.20 6.66
CA ASN A 130 1.29 1.24 7.91
C ASN A 130 2.27 1.56 9.05
N GLU A 131 2.15 2.77 9.59
CA GLU A 131 2.99 3.25 10.69
C GLU A 131 2.10 3.56 11.91
N GLU A 132 2.33 2.86 13.02
CA GLU A 132 1.74 3.21 14.30
C GLU A 132 2.62 4.23 15.02
N ARG A 133 2.09 5.42 15.29
CA ARG A 133 2.78 6.41 16.13
C ARG A 133 1.82 7.38 16.82
N THR A 134 2.30 8.05 17.85
CA THR A 134 1.58 9.18 18.50
C THR A 134 2.03 10.50 17.88
N MET A 135 1.07 11.35 17.53
CA MET A 135 1.31 12.62 16.83
C MET A 135 1.68 13.71 17.81
N THR A 136 2.58 14.60 17.40
CA THR A 136 2.89 15.79 18.19
C THR A 136 1.85 16.89 17.93
N GLU A 137 1.66 17.75 18.92
CA GLU A 137 0.75 18.90 18.80
C GLU A 137 1.15 19.82 17.64
N ALA A 138 2.46 20.04 17.44
CA ALA A 138 2.98 20.86 16.35
C ALA A 138 2.62 20.28 14.97
N GLU A 139 2.75 18.96 14.79
CA GLU A 139 2.33 18.29 13.55
C GLU A 139 0.84 18.42 13.32
N MET A 140 0.00 18.18 14.33
CA MET A 140 -1.46 18.21 14.18
C MET A 140 -2.02 19.61 13.97
N ARG A 141 -1.41 20.64 14.57
CA ARG A 141 -1.76 22.03 14.30
C ARG A 141 -1.44 22.43 12.85
N LEU A 142 -0.30 21.96 12.32
CA LEU A 142 0.05 22.19 10.92
C LEU A 142 -0.87 21.40 9.97
N PHE A 143 -1.16 20.15 10.31
CA PHE A 143 -2.05 19.27 9.56
C PHE A 143 -3.47 19.87 9.42
N TYR A 144 -4.05 20.34 10.54
CA TYR A 144 -5.38 20.94 10.58
C TYR A 144 -5.37 22.47 10.47
N GLN A 145 -4.30 23.09 9.95
CA GLN A 145 -4.18 24.55 9.88
C GLN A 145 -5.38 25.22 9.18
N HIS A 146 -5.93 24.57 8.16
CA HIS A 146 -7.12 25.05 7.44
C HIS A 146 -8.38 25.16 8.32
N LYS A 147 -8.40 24.47 9.47
CA LYS A 147 -9.49 24.47 10.46
C LYS A 147 -9.21 25.33 11.69
N ALA A 148 -8.12 26.12 11.70
CA ALA A 148 -7.71 26.88 12.88
C ALA A 148 -8.76 27.90 13.38
N GLY A 149 -9.72 28.28 12.54
CA GLY A 149 -10.84 29.15 12.91
C GLY A 149 -12.08 28.44 13.46
N GLU A 150 -12.11 27.11 13.47
CA GLU A 150 -13.25 26.33 13.96
C GLU A 150 -13.21 26.16 15.49
N GLU A 151 -14.37 26.26 16.16
CA GLU A 151 -14.47 26.08 17.63
C GLU A 151 -13.96 24.70 18.08
N ALA A 152 -14.08 23.68 17.23
CA ALA A 152 -13.65 22.33 17.52
C ALA A 152 -12.14 22.08 17.31
N PHE A 153 -11.38 23.06 16.80
CA PHE A 153 -9.97 22.89 16.42
C PHE A 153 -9.10 22.38 17.57
N GLU A 154 -9.18 23.02 18.74
CA GLU A 154 -8.39 22.63 19.91
C GLU A 154 -8.78 21.22 20.41
N LYS A 155 -10.08 20.88 20.39
CA LYS A 155 -10.56 19.53 20.75
C LYS A 155 -10.04 18.48 19.75
N LEU A 156 -9.99 18.80 18.46
CA LEU A 156 -9.49 17.91 17.41
C LEU A 156 -7.98 17.67 17.53
N VAL A 157 -7.19 18.72 17.73
CA VAL A 157 -5.74 18.60 17.93
C VAL A 157 -5.44 17.77 19.18
N HIS A 158 -6.11 18.07 20.29
CA HIS A 158 -5.94 17.30 21.53
C HIS A 158 -6.30 15.83 21.35
N HIS A 159 -7.40 15.54 20.64
CA HIS A 159 -7.82 14.17 20.32
C HIS A 159 -6.73 13.41 19.57
N MET A 160 -6.20 13.98 18.49
CA MET A 160 -5.19 13.31 17.66
C MET A 160 -3.85 13.08 18.38
N CYS A 161 -3.55 13.88 19.40
CA CYS A 161 -2.34 13.73 20.21
C CYS A 161 -2.56 12.85 21.47
N SER A 162 -3.78 12.37 21.71
CA SER A 162 -4.13 11.67 22.96
C SER A 162 -3.60 10.24 23.04
N GLY A 163 -3.14 9.67 21.92
CA GLY A 163 -2.64 8.30 21.86
C GLY A 163 -2.13 7.91 20.47
N PRO A 164 -1.78 6.62 20.28
CA PRO A 164 -1.31 6.12 18.99
C PRO A 164 -2.40 6.18 17.92
N SER A 165 -1.99 6.48 16.70
CA SER A 165 -2.79 6.36 15.48
C SER A 165 -2.06 5.45 14.49
N HIS A 166 -2.80 4.80 13.58
CA HIS A 166 -2.19 4.15 12.41
C HIS A 166 -2.27 5.07 11.21
N LEU A 167 -1.12 5.44 10.66
CA LEU A 167 -0.99 6.25 9.46
C LEU A 167 -0.74 5.30 8.31
N LEU A 168 -1.64 5.34 7.32
CA LEU A 168 -1.64 4.45 6.19
C LEU A 168 -1.46 5.25 4.90
N ILE A 169 -0.66 4.71 3.98
CA ILE A 169 -0.64 5.16 2.58
C ILE A 169 -1.43 4.14 1.78
N LEU A 170 -2.58 4.57 1.24
CA LEU A 170 -3.44 3.73 0.44
C LEU A 170 -3.21 4.01 -1.05
N THR A 171 -3.18 2.95 -1.85
CA THR A 171 -3.30 3.04 -3.31
C THR A 171 -4.36 2.05 -3.78
N ARG A 172 -4.74 2.15 -5.05
CA ARG A 172 -5.69 1.24 -5.67
C ARG A 172 -5.26 1.06 -7.12
N THR A 173 -4.89 -0.17 -7.48
CA THR A 173 -4.49 -0.52 -8.85
C THR A 173 -5.63 -1.11 -9.67
N GLU A 174 -6.77 -1.42 -9.04
CA GLU A 174 -7.91 -2.05 -9.69
C GLU A 174 -9.18 -1.19 -9.51
N GLY A 175 -9.81 -0.85 -10.64
CA GLY A 175 -11.06 -0.09 -10.70
C GLY A 175 -10.95 1.21 -11.48
N THR A 176 -12.09 1.76 -11.86
CA THR A 176 -12.17 3.02 -12.61
C THR A 176 -12.20 4.26 -11.71
N GLU A 177 -12.35 4.07 -10.40
CA GLU A 177 -12.49 5.16 -9.43
C GLU A 177 -11.14 5.57 -8.85
N ASP A 178 -10.94 6.88 -8.71
CA ASP A 178 -9.77 7.46 -8.03
C ASP A 178 -9.71 7.00 -6.56
N VAL A 179 -8.50 6.69 -6.07
CA VAL A 179 -8.27 6.18 -4.71
C VAL A 179 -8.86 7.08 -3.61
N ILE A 180 -8.84 8.40 -3.81
CA ILE A 180 -9.36 9.37 -2.83
C ILE A 180 -10.87 9.26 -2.77
N THR A 181 -11.53 9.26 -3.92
CA THR A 181 -12.99 9.10 -4.03
C THR A 181 -13.43 7.78 -3.42
N ALA A 182 -12.74 6.69 -3.77
CA ALA A 182 -13.03 5.37 -3.21
C ALA A 182 -12.88 5.37 -1.68
N TRP A 183 -11.80 5.97 -1.15
CA TRP A 183 -11.54 6.00 0.29
C TRP A 183 -12.61 6.82 1.02
N GLN A 184 -13.02 7.96 0.46
CA GLN A 184 -14.11 8.77 0.99
C GLN A 184 -15.42 8.01 1.04
N MET A 185 -15.71 7.22 0.01
CA MET A 185 -16.90 6.37 -0.05
C MET A 185 -16.88 5.30 1.05
N LEU A 186 -15.74 4.66 1.27
CA LEU A 186 -15.58 3.66 2.33
C LEU A 186 -15.68 4.29 3.74
N MET A 187 -15.12 5.49 3.93
CA MET A 187 -15.23 6.22 5.19
C MET A 187 -16.66 6.66 5.51
N GLY A 188 -17.40 7.13 4.51
CA GLY A 188 -18.72 7.72 4.65
C GLY A 188 -18.74 9.16 5.20
N PRO A 189 -19.93 9.72 5.48
CA PRO A 189 -20.10 11.09 5.98
C PRO A 189 -19.26 11.39 7.23
N CYS A 190 -18.73 12.61 7.33
CA CYS A 190 -17.80 13.01 8.41
C CYS A 190 -18.39 12.83 9.81
N ASP A 191 -19.68 13.16 9.97
CA ASP A 191 -20.43 13.01 11.22
C ASP A 191 -20.92 11.56 11.37
N PRO A 192 -20.56 10.85 12.45
CA PRO A 192 -20.99 9.46 12.69
C PRO A 192 -22.51 9.26 12.73
N ASP A 193 -23.30 10.22 13.22
CA ASP A 193 -24.76 10.11 13.27
C ASP A 193 -25.38 10.23 11.87
N VAL A 194 -24.81 11.10 11.04
CA VAL A 194 -25.17 11.20 9.61
C VAL A 194 -24.78 9.92 8.89
N ALA A 195 -23.56 9.42 9.12
CA ALA A 195 -23.06 8.18 8.53
C ALA A 195 -23.96 6.99 8.90
N ARG A 196 -24.34 6.82 10.18
CA ARG A 196 -25.27 5.75 10.61
C ARG A 196 -26.62 5.79 9.90
N ARG A 197 -27.13 6.99 9.61
CA ARG A 197 -28.43 7.16 8.94
C ARG A 197 -28.36 6.94 7.44
N GLU A 198 -27.31 7.42 6.79
CA GLU A 198 -27.22 7.48 5.32
C GLU A 198 -26.39 6.35 4.72
N GLN A 199 -25.34 5.92 5.41
CA GLN A 199 -24.37 4.91 4.96
C GLN A 199 -23.96 4.02 6.14
N PRO A 200 -24.87 3.16 6.64
CA PRO A 200 -24.66 2.38 7.87
C PRO A 200 -23.47 1.41 7.80
N ASP A 201 -23.10 0.99 6.59
CA ASP A 201 -21.96 0.09 6.34
C ASP A 201 -20.62 0.84 6.18
N SER A 202 -20.60 2.17 6.29
CA SER A 202 -19.37 2.97 6.25
C SER A 202 -18.53 2.80 7.51
N LEU A 203 -17.23 3.11 7.42
CA LEU A 203 -16.33 3.02 8.58
C LEU A 203 -16.75 4.00 9.69
N ARG A 204 -17.15 5.23 9.34
CA ARG A 204 -17.58 6.24 10.33
C ARG A 204 -18.89 5.86 11.02
N ALA A 205 -19.78 5.13 10.34
CA ALA A 205 -21.00 4.62 10.96
C ALA A 205 -20.71 3.51 11.97
N GLN A 206 -19.81 2.58 11.64
CA GLN A 206 -19.48 1.41 12.45
C GLN A 206 -18.57 1.72 13.63
N TYR A 207 -17.61 2.63 13.45
CA TYR A 207 -16.53 2.86 14.42
C TYR A 207 -16.51 4.26 15.01
N GLY A 208 -17.17 5.23 14.36
CA GLY A 208 -17.26 6.60 14.87
C GLY A 208 -18.26 6.74 16.01
N THR A 209 -17.92 7.57 17.00
CA THR A 209 -18.77 7.79 18.18
C THR A 209 -19.55 9.09 18.06
N GLU A 210 -18.85 10.23 18.15
CA GLU A 210 -19.38 11.59 18.01
C GLU A 210 -18.36 12.48 17.30
N MET A 211 -18.70 13.72 16.93
CA MET A 211 -17.70 14.66 16.42
C MET A 211 -16.80 15.22 17.55
N PRO A 212 -15.46 15.27 17.39
CA PRO A 212 -14.64 14.94 16.21
C PRO A 212 -14.07 13.49 16.18
N PHE A 213 -14.56 12.59 17.03
CA PHE A 213 -14.18 11.19 17.21
C PHE A 213 -14.88 10.25 16.20
N ASN A 214 -14.56 10.45 14.92
CA ASN A 214 -15.14 9.69 13.81
C ASN A 214 -14.27 8.52 13.34
N ALA A 215 -13.38 7.98 14.18
CA ALA A 215 -12.52 6.82 13.93
C ALA A 215 -11.47 6.91 12.81
N VAL A 216 -11.79 7.54 11.66
CA VAL A 216 -10.91 7.56 10.48
C VAL A 216 -10.84 8.94 9.81
N HIS A 217 -9.66 9.27 9.30
CA HIS A 217 -9.38 10.44 8.45
C HIS A 217 -8.96 10.01 7.04
N GLY A 218 -9.24 10.85 6.06
CA GLY A 218 -8.70 10.75 4.73
C GLY A 218 -8.69 12.10 4.03
N SER A 219 -7.82 12.24 3.04
CA SER A 219 -7.64 13.46 2.27
C SER A 219 -8.90 13.84 1.48
N GLN A 220 -9.16 15.15 1.31
CA GLN A 220 -10.35 15.62 0.60
C GLN A 220 -10.20 15.59 -0.92
N ASP A 221 -8.98 15.84 -1.39
CA ASP A 221 -8.60 15.87 -2.79
C ASP A 221 -7.10 15.56 -2.94
N ARG A 222 -6.59 15.64 -4.17
CA ARG A 222 -5.20 15.33 -4.51
C ARG A 222 -4.20 16.31 -3.87
N ASP A 223 -4.56 17.59 -3.77
CA ASP A 223 -3.69 18.61 -3.19
C ASP A 223 -3.56 18.41 -1.68
N ASP A 224 -4.68 18.06 -1.03
CA ASP A 224 -4.72 17.61 0.35
C ASP A 224 -3.87 16.35 0.55
N ALA A 225 -4.04 15.32 -0.27
CA ALA A 225 -3.26 14.09 -0.17
C ALA A 225 -1.75 14.36 -0.27
N ASN A 226 -1.34 15.14 -1.25
CA ASN A 226 0.08 15.49 -1.44
C ASN A 226 0.65 16.25 -0.24
N ARG A 227 -0.08 17.25 0.27
CA ARG A 227 0.35 18.05 1.43
C ARG A 227 0.42 17.20 2.70
N GLU A 228 -0.61 16.40 2.95
CA GLU A 228 -0.71 15.54 4.13
C GLU A 228 0.36 14.43 4.12
N LEU A 229 0.59 13.79 2.98
CA LEU A 229 1.65 12.79 2.81
C LEU A 229 3.04 13.41 2.96
N ALA A 230 3.31 14.58 2.37
CA ALA A 230 4.60 15.24 2.52
C ALA A 230 4.88 15.64 3.99
N LEU A 231 3.84 16.00 4.74
CA LEU A 231 3.96 16.35 6.16
C LEU A 231 4.24 15.13 7.04
N LEU A 232 3.49 14.04 6.85
CA LEU A 232 3.56 12.87 7.74
C LEU A 232 4.57 11.81 7.29
N PHE A 233 4.90 11.77 6.00
CA PHE A 233 5.82 10.82 5.37
C PHE A 233 6.84 11.54 4.47
N PRO A 234 7.72 12.40 5.01
CA PRO A 234 8.66 13.20 4.22
C PRO A 234 9.67 12.39 3.40
N THR A 235 9.89 11.11 3.76
CA THR A 235 10.75 10.19 3.01
C THR A 235 10.02 9.43 1.91
N PHE A 236 8.68 9.49 1.87
CA PHE A 236 7.89 8.87 0.83
C PHE A 236 8.07 9.65 -0.47
N LYS A 237 8.65 9.00 -1.47
CA LYS A 237 8.81 9.55 -2.81
C LYS A 237 7.93 8.79 -3.76
N PHE A 238 7.06 9.53 -4.43
CA PHE A 238 6.34 9.03 -5.57
C PHE A 238 7.33 8.83 -6.72
N SER A 239 7.42 7.62 -7.26
CA SER A 239 8.17 7.39 -8.49
C SER A 239 7.20 7.55 -9.66
N ASP A 240 7.17 8.73 -10.26
CA ASP A 240 6.46 9.00 -11.54
C ASP A 240 7.10 8.30 -12.74
N GLU A 241 8.26 7.67 -12.57
CA GLU A 241 8.89 6.90 -13.64
C GLU A 241 8.18 5.56 -13.80
N VAL A 242 7.29 5.51 -14.79
CA VAL A 242 7.17 4.30 -15.62
C VAL A 242 8.59 4.01 -16.10
N LEU A 243 9.24 3.04 -15.45
CA LEU A 243 10.45 2.44 -15.96
C LEU A 243 10.09 1.82 -17.31
N GLU A 244 10.27 2.57 -18.39
CA GLU A 244 10.76 2.01 -19.63
C GLU A 244 12.07 1.30 -19.27
N ALA A 245 11.95 0.02 -18.92
CA ALA A 245 13.08 -0.86 -18.73
C ALA A 245 13.66 -1.13 -20.12
N SER A 246 14.44 -0.16 -20.59
CA SER A 246 15.50 -0.37 -21.55
C SER A 246 16.31 -1.58 -21.08
N LEU A 247 16.39 -2.57 -21.95
CA LEU A 247 17.24 -3.75 -21.85
C LEU A 247 18.58 -3.44 -21.16
N GLY A 248 18.70 -3.82 -19.89
CA GLY A 248 19.89 -3.48 -19.11
C GLY A 248 19.85 -3.99 -17.68
N LYS A 249 20.22 -5.27 -17.50
CA LYS A 249 20.58 -5.96 -16.24
C LYS A 249 20.74 -5.04 -15.01
N SER A 250 19.74 -5.01 -14.13
CA SER A 250 19.96 -4.71 -12.71
C SER A 250 18.81 -5.23 -11.85
N SER A 251 19.09 -6.28 -11.08
CA SER A 251 18.17 -6.88 -10.13
C SER A 251 17.95 -5.93 -8.95
N ARG A 252 16.82 -5.23 -8.90
CA ARG A 252 16.43 -4.45 -7.71
C ARG A 252 15.84 -5.39 -6.66
N GLN A 253 16.52 -5.45 -5.53
CA GLN A 253 16.17 -6.24 -4.36
C GLN A 253 15.28 -5.41 -3.45
N PHE A 254 14.00 -5.78 -3.30
CA PHE A 254 13.14 -5.24 -2.25
C PHE A 254 13.30 -6.12 -1.00
N GLY A 255 13.97 -5.58 0.02
CA GLY A 255 14.13 -6.24 1.32
C GLY A 255 12.94 -5.95 2.23
N LEU A 256 12.11 -6.95 2.51
CA LEU A 256 11.19 -6.94 3.64
C LEU A 256 11.94 -7.39 4.89
N TYR A 257 12.18 -6.47 5.82
CA TYR A 257 12.75 -6.81 7.13
C TYR A 257 11.66 -7.34 8.05
N TYR A 258 11.70 -8.62 8.38
CA TYR A 258 11.00 -9.17 9.55
C TYR A 258 12.04 -9.40 10.65
N ILE A 259 11.95 -8.65 11.75
CA ILE A 259 12.75 -8.93 12.95
C ILE A 259 12.13 -10.12 13.65
N CYS A 260 12.76 -11.29 13.54
CA CYS A 260 12.44 -12.44 14.36
C CYS A 260 13.15 -12.28 15.71
N SER A 261 12.44 -11.74 16.71
CA SER A 261 12.90 -11.81 18.09
C SER A 261 12.79 -13.26 18.58
N LYS A 262 13.90 -13.79 19.09
CA LYS A 262 13.96 -15.07 19.81
C LYS A 262 13.13 -15.04 21.08
#